data_AF-A0AAD9JDR0-F1
#
_entry.id   AF-A0AAD9JDR0-F1
#
_cell.length_a   1.000
_cell.length_b   1.000
_cell.length_c   1.000
_cell.angle_alpha   90.00
_cell.angle_beta   90.00
_cell.angle_gamma   90.00
#
_symmetry.space_group_name_H-M   'P 1'
#
loop_
_entity.id
_entity.type
_entity.pdbx_description
1 polymer ?
#
loop_
_entity_poly.entity_id
_entity_poly.type
_entity_poly.pdbx_seq_one_letter_code
_entity_poly.pdbx_strand_id
1 'polypeptide(L)'
;MNDSKTEMIIFSPPRVKIPNLCITVGTVVHQSADSVRNMGVILDKNLAMDVHIKRVYQLAYIQLRTIRTVQQVLSPDALERLVHTFVTGRLDYYNSILYGIPEASVKKHQLLQNSAARLASKTHKYQGNDITSGNHVGTHMDDIHQKAAQSPDVDATLDNVKRFETK
;
A
#
# COMPACT_ATOMS: atom_id res chain seq x y z
N MET A 1 -31.76 3.43 0.57
CA MET A 1 -30.63 4.37 0.38
C MET A 1 -30.68 5.39 1.50
N ASN A 2 -29.56 5.94 1.96
CA ASN A 2 -29.58 7.04 2.93
C ASN A 2 -29.37 8.35 2.18
N ASP A 3 -30.47 9.02 1.85
CA ASP A 3 -30.48 10.22 1.02
C ASP A 3 -29.60 11.32 1.66
N SER A 4 -29.64 11.50 2.99
CA SER A 4 -28.78 12.47 3.69
C SER A 4 -27.26 12.22 3.59
N LYS A 5 -26.84 11.00 3.24
CA LYS A 5 -25.41 10.64 3.07
C LYS A 5 -25.00 10.55 1.59
N THR A 6 -25.93 10.81 0.67
CA THR A 6 -25.66 10.70 -0.75
C THR A 6 -24.96 11.98 -1.23
N GLU A 7 -23.73 11.84 -1.71
CA GLU A 7 -22.98 12.93 -2.33
C GLU A 7 -22.91 12.70 -3.85
N MET A 8 -22.96 13.78 -4.63
CA MET A 8 -22.91 13.74 -6.08
C MET A 8 -21.64 14.43 -6.57
N ILE A 9 -20.91 13.79 -7.47
CA ILE A 9 -19.79 14.37 -8.21
C ILE A 9 -19.97 14.11 -9.70
N ILE A 10 -19.47 15.02 -10.52
CA ILE A 10 -19.51 14.90 -11.97
C ILE A 10 -18.07 14.91 -12.47
N PHE A 11 -17.73 13.91 -13.27
CA PHE A 11 -16.46 13.86 -13.98
C PHE A 11 -16.68 14.30 -15.42
N SER A 12 -15.92 15.31 -15.86
CA SER A 12 -15.91 15.74 -17.26
C SER A 12 -14.48 15.98 -17.74
N PRO A 13 -14.22 15.84 -19.05
CA PRO A 13 -12.98 16.33 -19.63
C PRO A 13 -12.78 17.82 -19.31
N PRO A 14 -11.53 18.28 -19.12
CA PRO A 14 -11.24 19.67 -18.73
C PRO A 14 -11.80 20.74 -19.68
N ARG A 15 -12.12 20.35 -20.92
CA ARG A 15 -12.61 21.24 -21.98
C ARG A 15 -14.13 21.40 -21.98
N VAL A 16 -14.85 20.62 -21.18
CA VAL A 16 -16.31 20.64 -21.11
C VAL A 16 -16.73 21.46 -19.89
N LYS A 17 -17.48 22.56 -20.13
CA LYS A 17 -18.14 23.29 -19.04
C LYS A 17 -19.38 22.52 -18.64
N ILE A 18 -19.40 21.98 -17.42
CA ILE A 18 -20.61 21.38 -16.86
C ILE A 18 -21.44 22.49 -16.21
N PRO A 19 -22.74 22.62 -16.54
CA PRO A 19 -23.65 23.49 -15.79
C PRO A 19 -23.83 22.99 -14.35
N ASN A 20 -24.34 23.84 -13.45
CA ASN A 20 -24.73 23.41 -12.11
C ASN A 20 -25.86 22.37 -12.22
N LEU A 21 -25.51 21.10 -12.15
CA LEU A 21 -26.44 19.98 -12.27
C LEU A 21 -26.89 19.56 -10.87
N CYS A 22 -28.19 19.39 -10.72
CA CYS A 22 -28.80 18.83 -9.53
C CYS A 22 -29.58 17.56 -9.89
N ILE A 23 -29.55 16.58 -9.00
CA ILE A 23 -30.33 15.34 -9.13
C ILE A 23 -31.16 15.18 -7.87
N THR A 24 -32.44 14.86 -8.05
CA THR A 24 -33.33 14.51 -6.94
C THR A 24 -33.29 13.01 -6.71
N VAL A 25 -32.92 12.60 -5.49
CA VAL A 25 -32.99 11.21 -5.04
C VAL A 25 -33.99 11.16 -3.89
N GLY A 26 -35.11 10.44 -4.10
CA GLY A 26 -36.22 10.47 -3.16
C GLY A 26 -36.84 11.87 -3.06
N THR A 27 -36.73 12.50 -1.88
CA THR A 27 -37.20 13.87 -1.62
C THR A 27 -36.06 14.89 -1.48
N VAL A 28 -34.80 14.45 -1.60
CA VAL A 28 -33.62 15.29 -1.39
C VAL A 28 -33.01 15.69 -2.73
N VAL A 29 -32.67 16.98 -2.87
CA VAL A 29 -31.96 17.50 -4.05
C VAL A 29 -30.47 17.54 -3.75
N HIS A 30 -29.69 16.85 -4.56
CA HIS A 30 -28.23 16.80 -4.48
C HIS A 30 -27.62 17.71 -5.53
N GLN A 31 -26.72 18.60 -5.11
CA GLN A 31 -25.88 19.38 -6.03
C GLN A 31 -24.53 18.71 -6.23
N SER A 32 -23.91 18.94 -7.39
CA SER A 32 -22.55 18.50 -7.65
C SER A 32 -21.56 19.15 -6.69
N ALA A 33 -20.77 18.34 -5.99
CA ALA A 33 -19.66 18.79 -5.17
C ALA A 33 -18.33 18.72 -5.95
N ASP A 34 -17.38 19.57 -5.56
CA ASP A 34 -16.01 19.55 -6.10
C ASP A 34 -15.20 18.32 -5.63
N SER A 35 -15.63 17.70 -4.52
CA SER A 35 -15.01 16.52 -3.93
C SER A 35 -16.06 15.71 -3.18
N VAL A 36 -15.98 14.39 -3.24
CA VAL A 36 -16.86 13.45 -2.53
C VAL A 36 -16.08 12.34 -1.86
N ARG A 37 -16.63 11.75 -0.80
CA ARG A 37 -16.02 10.60 -0.13
C ARG A 37 -16.77 9.32 -0.47
N ASN A 38 -16.11 8.42 -1.18
CA ASN A 38 -16.62 7.08 -1.46
C ASN A 38 -15.73 6.01 -0.80
N MET A 39 -16.30 5.18 0.08
CA MET A 39 -15.56 4.07 0.75
C MET A 39 -14.23 4.49 1.42
N GLY A 40 -14.20 5.72 1.97
CA GLY A 40 -12.99 6.28 2.61
C GLY A 40 -11.97 6.89 1.63
N VAL A 41 -12.26 6.87 0.33
CA VAL A 41 -11.50 7.52 -0.74
C VAL A 41 -12.09 8.88 -1.02
N ILE A 42 -11.26 9.92 -1.06
CA ILE A 42 -11.68 11.27 -1.45
C ILE A 42 -11.42 11.43 -2.94
N LEU A 43 -12.50 11.61 -3.71
CA LEU A 43 -12.48 11.82 -5.16
C LEU A 43 -12.71 13.30 -5.42
N ASP A 44 -11.77 13.97 -6.10
CA ASP A 44 -11.98 15.33 -6.60
C ASP A 44 -12.49 15.33 -8.05
N LYS A 45 -13.11 16.43 -8.48
CA LYS A 45 -13.70 16.56 -9.82
C LYS A 45 -12.73 16.34 -10.99
N ASN A 46 -11.44 16.49 -10.73
CA ASN A 46 -10.38 16.32 -11.73
C ASN A 46 -9.75 14.92 -11.67
N LEU A 47 -10.19 14.05 -10.75
CA LEU A 47 -9.60 12.74 -10.45
C LEU A 47 -8.09 12.81 -10.15
N ALA A 48 -7.58 13.97 -9.71
CA ALA A 48 -6.16 14.14 -9.41
C ALA A 48 -5.78 13.39 -8.11
N MET A 49 -6.68 13.41 -7.13
CA MET A 49 -6.64 12.69 -5.86
C MET A 49 -5.38 12.97 -5.00
N ASP A 50 -4.64 14.03 -5.30
CA ASP A 50 -3.37 14.37 -4.64
C ASP A 50 -3.50 14.49 -3.12
N VAL A 51 -4.58 15.11 -2.65
CA VAL A 51 -4.83 15.30 -1.21
C VAL A 51 -5.06 13.95 -0.52
N HIS A 52 -5.87 13.10 -1.15
CA HIS A 52 -6.13 11.74 -0.66
C HIS A 52 -4.85 10.94 -0.60
N ILE A 53 -4.11 10.89 -1.70
CA ILE A 53 -2.84 10.16 -1.82
C ILE A 53 -1.85 10.61 -0.74
N LYS A 54 -1.65 11.93 -0.59
CA LYS A 54 -0.78 12.49 0.46
C LYS A 54 -1.19 12.02 1.85
N ARG A 55 -2.49 12.06 2.17
CA ARG A 55 -3.02 11.60 3.45
C ARG A 55 -2.76 10.11 3.69
N VAL A 56 -3.04 9.27 2.70
CA VAL A 56 -2.85 7.82 2.83
C VAL A 56 -1.37 7.49 3.07
N TYR A 57 -0.45 8.14 2.34
CA TYR A 57 0.99 7.97 2.55
C TYR A 57 1.45 8.46 3.92
N GLN A 58 0.97 9.61 4.39
CA GLN A 58 1.27 10.10 5.74
C GLN A 58 0.85 9.09 6.81
N LEU A 59 -0.36 8.55 6.71
CA LEU A 59 -0.85 7.54 7.64
C LEU A 59 -0.01 6.25 7.59
N ALA A 60 0.42 5.83 6.40
CA ALA A 60 1.27 4.66 6.24
C ALA A 60 2.64 4.86 6.91
N TYR A 61 3.26 6.04 6.76
CA TYR A 61 4.52 6.36 7.44
C TYR A 61 4.36 6.45 8.96
N ILE A 62 3.24 7.00 9.45
CA ILE A 62 2.94 7.01 10.88
C ILE A 62 2.84 5.56 11.40
N GLN A 63 2.11 4.69 10.70
CA GLN A 63 2.01 3.27 11.07
C GLN A 63 3.38 2.58 11.06
N LEU A 64 4.23 2.80 10.06
CA LEU A 64 5.61 2.27 10.06
C LEU A 64 6.42 2.76 11.26
N ARG A 65 6.29 4.04 11.64
CA ARG A 65 6.95 4.58 12.83
C ARG A 65 6.44 3.91 14.09
N THR A 66 5.12 3.72 14.22
CA THR A 66 4.51 3.00 15.33
C THR A 66 5.02 1.56 15.41
N ILE A 67 5.05 0.83 14.30
CA ILE A 67 5.59 -0.54 14.25
C ILE A 67 7.07 -0.54 14.68
N ARG A 68 7.88 0.39 14.17
CA ARG A 68 9.29 0.55 14.59
C ARG A 68 9.42 0.82 16.09
N THR A 69 8.51 1.58 16.69
CA THR A 69 8.55 1.84 18.14
C THR A 69 8.25 0.57 18.94
N VAL A 70 7.21 -0.18 18.57
CA VAL A 70 6.83 -1.42 19.27
C VAL A 70 7.70 -2.62 18.90
N GLN A 71 8.56 -2.50 17.88
CA GLN A 71 9.43 -3.59 17.41
C GLN A 71 10.29 -4.19 18.54
N GLN A 72 10.68 -3.38 19.53
CA GLN A 72 11.56 -3.80 20.62
C GLN A 72 10.89 -4.75 21.62
N VAL A 73 9.57 -4.81 21.62
CA VAL A 73 8.77 -5.64 22.54
C VAL A 73 8.05 -6.80 21.82
N LEU A 74 8.23 -6.94 20.50
CA LEU A 74 7.62 -7.98 19.70
C LEU A 74 8.63 -9.10 19.41
N SER A 75 8.15 -10.34 19.30
CA SER A 75 8.98 -11.43 18.78
C SER A 75 9.30 -11.21 17.30
N PRO A 76 10.41 -11.77 16.77
CA PRO A 76 10.76 -11.66 15.36
C PRO A 76 9.62 -12.08 14.43
N ASP A 77 8.98 -13.22 14.72
CA ASP A 77 7.87 -13.78 13.93
C ASP A 77 6.62 -12.88 13.96
N ALA A 78 6.29 -12.30 15.12
CA ALA A 78 5.15 -11.40 15.26
C ALA A 78 5.37 -10.10 14.48
N LEU A 79 6.60 -9.58 14.51
CA LEU A 79 6.98 -8.38 13.78
C LEU A 79 7.01 -8.61 12.27
N GLU A 80 7.52 -9.75 11.81
CA GLU A 80 7.47 -10.15 10.40
C GLU A 80 6.02 -10.20 9.90
N ARG A 81 5.15 -10.91 10.60
CA ARG A 81 3.71 -10.98 10.27
C ARG A 81 3.04 -9.61 10.28
N LEU A 82 3.40 -8.75 11.23
CA LEU A 82 2.86 -7.39 11.32
C LEU A 82 3.31 -6.53 10.13
N VAL A 83 4.59 -6.58 9.76
CA VAL A 83 5.13 -5.86 8.59
C VAL A 83 4.53 -6.41 7.31
N HIS A 84 4.44 -7.73 7.16
CA HIS A 84 3.84 -8.38 5.99
C HIS A 84 2.37 -7.99 5.82
N THR A 85 1.58 -8.05 6.89
CA THR A 85 0.16 -7.65 6.88
C THR A 85 0.00 -6.17 6.56
N PHE A 86 0.88 -5.32 7.11
CA PHE A 86 0.89 -3.88 6.83
C PHE A 86 1.22 -3.60 5.36
N VAL A 87 2.26 -4.22 4.81
CA VAL A 87 2.67 -4.02 3.41
C VAL A 87 1.59 -4.52 2.46
N THR A 88 1.13 -5.76 2.62
CA THR A 88 0.10 -6.38 1.76
C THR A 88 -1.21 -5.59 1.79
N GLY A 89 -1.73 -5.27 2.99
CA GLY A 89 -2.99 -4.52 3.09
C GLY A 89 -2.91 -3.11 2.51
N ARG A 90 -1.74 -2.46 2.56
CA ARG A 90 -1.53 -1.15 1.92
C ARG A 90 -1.33 -1.28 0.42
N LEU A 91 -0.63 -2.31 -0.06
CA LEU A 91 -0.46 -2.62 -1.48
C LEU A 91 -1.81 -2.74 -2.18
N ASP A 92 -2.71 -3.57 -1.64
CA ASP A 92 -4.02 -3.83 -2.23
C ASP A 92 -4.91 -2.58 -2.23
N TYR A 93 -4.82 -1.78 -1.16
CA TYR A 93 -5.50 -0.50 -1.09
C TYR A 93 -4.98 0.52 -2.11
N TYR A 94 -3.67 0.60 -2.32
CA TYR A 94 -3.11 1.50 -3.33
C TYR A 94 -3.36 1.00 -4.75
N ASN A 95 -3.25 -0.29 -5.01
CA ASN A 95 -3.50 -0.86 -6.34
C ASN A 95 -4.95 -0.61 -6.79
N SER A 96 -5.92 -0.69 -5.88
CA SER A 96 -7.32 -0.38 -6.18
C SER A 96 -7.60 1.12 -6.42
N ILE A 97 -6.82 2.02 -5.81
CA ILE A 97 -7.00 3.48 -5.94
C ILE A 97 -6.18 4.06 -7.09
N LEU A 98 -4.98 3.54 -7.33
CA LEU A 98 -4.02 4.07 -8.29
C LEU A 98 -4.26 3.56 -9.72
N TYR A 99 -5.22 2.66 -9.94
CA TYR A 99 -5.65 2.22 -11.27
C TYR A 99 -6.21 3.43 -12.05
N GLY A 100 -5.32 4.21 -12.68
CA GLY A 100 -5.63 5.43 -13.43
C GLY A 100 -5.01 6.75 -12.92
N ILE A 101 -4.14 6.73 -11.91
CA ILE A 101 -3.55 7.93 -11.27
C ILE A 101 -2.08 8.14 -11.68
N PRO A 102 -1.51 9.38 -11.66
CA PRO A 102 -0.16 9.67 -12.15
C PRO A 102 0.98 8.87 -11.50
N GLU A 103 2.01 8.60 -12.31
CA GLU A 103 3.24 7.85 -12.03
C GLU A 103 4.00 8.31 -10.76
N ALA A 104 3.83 9.58 -10.35
CA ALA A 104 4.39 10.13 -9.11
C ALA A 104 3.97 9.35 -7.84
N SER A 105 2.85 8.63 -7.89
CA SER A 105 2.38 7.77 -6.80
C SER A 105 3.17 6.46 -6.70
N VAL A 106 3.71 5.95 -7.81
CA VAL A 106 4.49 4.70 -7.87
C VAL A 106 5.81 4.86 -7.12
N LYS A 107 6.51 5.98 -7.30
CA LYS A 107 7.77 6.23 -6.59
C LYS A 107 7.59 6.29 -5.07
N LYS A 108 6.53 6.94 -4.59
CA LYS A 108 6.22 7.01 -3.14
C LYS A 108 5.90 5.63 -2.59
N HIS A 109 5.24 4.81 -3.40
CA HIS A 109 4.91 3.45 -3.07
C HIS A 109 6.16 2.59 -2.85
N GLN A 110 7.12 2.66 -3.77
CA GLN A 110 8.40 1.96 -3.65
C GLN A 110 9.18 2.37 -2.40
N LEU A 111 9.20 3.66 -2.06
CA LEU A 111 9.88 4.15 -0.85
C LEU A 111 9.24 3.62 0.44
N LEU A 112 7.92 3.47 0.45
CA LEU A 112 7.20 2.88 1.58
C LEU A 112 7.55 1.39 1.71
N GLN A 113 7.50 0.64 0.61
CA GLN A 113 7.90 -0.78 0.57
C GLN A 113 9.35 -0.96 1.05
N ASN A 114 10.28 -0.16 0.54
CA ASN A 114 11.69 -0.20 0.94
C ASN A 114 11.87 0.08 2.44
N SER A 115 11.07 0.99 3.00
CA SER A 115 11.09 1.30 4.44
C SER A 115 10.58 0.13 5.28
N ALA A 116 9.54 -0.55 4.82
CA ALA A 116 9.00 -1.74 5.45
C ALA A 116 9.97 -2.94 5.35
N ALA A 117 10.57 -3.17 4.18
CA ALA A 117 11.60 -4.19 3.98
C ALA A 117 12.79 -3.96 4.92
N ARG A 118 13.29 -2.72 5.04
CA ARG A 118 14.34 -2.36 6.02
C ARG A 118 13.92 -2.61 7.47
N LEU A 119 12.63 -2.50 7.78
CA LEU A 119 12.10 -2.78 9.12
C LEU A 119 12.11 -4.29 9.38
N ALA A 120 11.65 -5.09 8.40
CA ALA A 120 11.69 -6.55 8.44
C ALA A 120 13.13 -7.10 8.46
N SER A 121 14.05 -6.63 7.61
CA SER A 121 15.42 -7.16 7.60
C SER A 121 16.22 -6.89 8.88
N LYS A 122 15.81 -5.92 9.70
CA LYS A 122 16.40 -5.71 11.02
C LYS A 122 15.99 -6.77 12.05
N THR A 123 14.89 -7.49 11.83
CA THR A 123 14.47 -8.60 12.69
C THR A 123 15.36 -9.82 12.46
N HIS A 124 15.68 -10.11 11.19
CA HIS A 124 16.57 -11.22 10.84
C HIS A 124 17.98 -11.08 11.43
N LYS A 125 18.47 -9.85 11.63
CA LYS A 125 19.76 -9.61 12.29
C LYS A 125 19.73 -9.90 13.80
N TYR A 126 18.55 -9.84 14.44
CA TYR A 126 18.39 -10.15 15.86
C TYR A 126 18.17 -11.65 16.13
N GLN A 127 18.01 -12.48 15.09
CA GLN A 127 17.92 -13.94 15.20
C GLN A 127 19.28 -14.65 15.25
N GLY A 128 20.39 -13.90 15.29
CA GLY A 128 21.73 -14.43 15.46
C GLY A 128 22.36 -13.94 16.76
N ASN A 129 22.00 -14.57 17.89
CA ASN A 129 22.84 -14.84 19.05
C ASN A 129 21.98 -15.23 20.26
N ASP A 130 21.61 -16.51 20.32
CA ASP A 130 21.60 -17.25 21.58
C ASP A 130 21.58 -18.76 21.25
N ILE A 131 22.69 -19.45 21.54
CA ILE A 131 22.80 -20.70 22.33
C ILE A 131 24.27 -21.14 22.34
N THR A 132 24.73 -21.43 23.55
CA THR A 132 26.00 -21.96 24.05
C THR A 132 26.63 -23.16 23.34
N SER A 133 27.97 -23.15 23.31
CA SER A 133 28.92 -24.26 23.55
C SER A 133 28.74 -25.59 22.81
N GLY A 134 29.70 -25.92 21.95
CA GLY A 134 29.91 -27.29 21.46
C GLY A 134 30.74 -27.36 20.18
N ASN A 135 32.01 -27.73 20.30
CA ASN A 135 32.92 -28.06 19.20
C ASN A 135 32.29 -28.96 18.12
N HIS A 136 32.31 -28.53 16.85
CA HIS A 136 32.84 -29.37 15.76
C HIS A 136 33.25 -28.52 14.56
N VAL A 137 34.51 -28.69 14.16
CA VAL A 137 35.08 -28.17 12.92
C VAL A 137 34.51 -28.99 11.76
N GLY A 138 34.02 -28.33 10.70
CA GLY A 138 33.60 -29.02 9.49
C GLY A 138 32.83 -28.13 8.50
N THR A 139 33.58 -27.37 7.70
CA THR A 139 33.32 -27.04 6.29
C THR A 139 31.95 -27.39 5.68
N HIS A 140 31.21 -26.41 5.17
CA HIS A 140 30.90 -26.29 3.72
C HIS A 140 30.17 -24.96 3.44
N MET A 141 30.75 -24.13 2.58
CA MET A 141 30.33 -22.77 2.24
C MET A 141 29.33 -22.75 1.07
N ASP A 142 28.74 -23.88 0.69
CA ASP A 142 28.10 -24.05 -0.62
C ASP A 142 26.55 -24.06 -0.62
N ASP A 143 25.88 -24.02 0.54
CA ASP A 143 24.42 -24.16 0.59
C ASP A 143 23.60 -22.84 0.53
N ILE A 144 24.26 -21.68 0.54
CA ILE A 144 23.56 -20.38 0.52
C ILE A 144 23.16 -19.98 -0.91
N HIS A 145 23.77 -20.56 -1.95
CA HIS A 145 23.41 -20.28 -3.34
C HIS A 145 22.27 -21.15 -3.90
N GLN A 146 21.85 -22.22 -3.20
CA GLN A 146 20.83 -23.14 -3.74
C GLN A 146 19.40 -22.84 -3.26
N LYS A 147 19.20 -22.10 -2.15
CA LYS A 147 17.87 -21.96 -1.51
C LYS A 147 17.06 -20.70 -1.88
N ALA A 148 17.63 -19.79 -2.68
CA ALA A 148 16.94 -18.59 -3.16
C ALA A 148 16.16 -18.80 -4.48
N ALA A 149 16.32 -19.96 -5.14
CA ALA A 149 15.75 -20.22 -6.47
C ALA A 149 14.37 -20.92 -6.46
N GLN A 150 13.75 -21.17 -5.31
CA GLN A 150 12.54 -22.01 -5.20
C GLN A 150 11.44 -21.44 -4.30
N SER A 151 11.29 -20.11 -4.24
CA SER A 151 10.09 -19.51 -3.65
C SER A 151 9.09 -19.17 -4.76
N PRO A 152 8.01 -19.95 -4.95
CA PRO A 152 7.09 -19.83 -6.09
C PRO A 152 6.25 -18.52 -6.10
N ASP A 153 6.34 -17.67 -5.08
CA ASP A 153 5.53 -16.45 -4.94
C ASP A 153 6.14 -15.19 -5.60
N VAL A 154 7.47 -15.19 -5.84
CA VAL A 154 8.16 -14.01 -6.39
C VAL A 154 8.03 -13.96 -7.92
N ASP A 155 7.97 -15.12 -8.57
CA ASP A 155 7.90 -15.23 -10.03
C ASP A 155 6.51 -14.86 -10.57
N ALA A 156 5.45 -15.25 -9.84
CA ALA A 156 4.07 -14.83 -10.15
C ALA A 156 3.87 -13.31 -9.99
N THR A 157 4.63 -12.67 -9.10
CA THR A 157 4.58 -11.22 -8.88
C THR A 157 5.31 -10.46 -10.00
N LEU A 158 6.41 -11.01 -10.54
CA LEU A 158 7.13 -10.42 -11.67
C LEU A 158 6.43 -10.63 -13.02
N ASP A 159 5.74 -11.76 -13.21
CA ASP A 159 4.97 -12.00 -14.44
C ASP A 159 3.73 -11.10 -14.54
N ASN A 160 3.09 -10.79 -13.42
CA ASN A 160 1.99 -9.82 -13.41
C ASN A 160 2.47 -8.40 -13.72
N VAL A 161 3.68 -8.01 -13.30
CA VAL A 161 4.26 -6.69 -13.64
C VAL A 161 4.62 -6.61 -15.12
N LYS A 162 5.23 -7.66 -15.71
CA LYS A 162 5.59 -7.68 -17.14
C LYS A 162 4.37 -7.71 -18.07
N ARG A 163 3.26 -8.31 -17.64
CA ARG A 163 2.02 -8.39 -18.44
C ARG A 163 1.28 -7.06 -18.55
N PHE A 164 1.57 -6.09 -17.66
CA PHE A 164 1.00 -4.74 -17.72
C PHE A 164 1.82 -3.76 -18.58
N GLU A 165 3.08 -4.06 -18.92
CA GLU A 165 3.92 -3.19 -19.76
C GLU A 165 3.75 -3.41 -21.28
N THR A 166 2.86 -4.32 -21.72
CA THR A 166 2.66 -4.64 -23.15
C THR A 166 1.23 -4.46 -23.68
N LYS A 167 0.43 -3.57 -23.10
CA LYS A 167 -0.84 -3.13 -23.70
C LYS A 167 -1.07 -1.63 -23.61
#